data_AF-A0A2U2SPA3-F1
#
_entry.id   AF-A0A2U2SPA3-F1
#
_cell.length_a   1.000
_cell.length_b   1.000
_cell.length_c   1.000
_cell.angle_alpha   90.00
_cell.angle_beta   90.00
_cell.angle_gamma   90.00
#
_symmetry.space_group_name_H-M   'P 1'
#
loop_
_entity.id
_entity.type
_entity.pdbx_description
1 polymer ?
#
loop_
_entity_poly.entity_id
_entity_poly.type
_entity_poly.pdbx_seq_one_letter_code
_entity_poly.pdbx_strand_id
1 'polypeptide(L)'
;MAELNESSGLYKAAVLLLCLGVERSSKILQYLGESELERVLMAVSEIGTVSQETRAEIMQEALALSMASANLMMGGVEYSRQLLARAVGPRRGAEILERISASQQLSSFEILRSADPAQVANLLAEEHPQTIALVLSYLEAKLAADIMTHLPPELQVEVTLRLAKMDRVSPNVVDVIERGLK
;
A
#
# COMPACT_ATOMS: atom_id res chain seq x y z
N MET A 1 7.89 -37.58 -18.55
CA MET A 1 7.31 -36.30 -19.00
C MET A 1 5.98 -36.17 -18.28
N ALA A 2 5.72 -35.08 -17.56
CA ALA A 2 4.47 -34.92 -16.82
C ALA A 2 3.33 -34.72 -17.83
N GLU A 3 2.28 -35.52 -17.74
CA GLU A 3 1.08 -35.37 -18.57
C GLU A 3 0.51 -33.96 -18.39
N LEU A 4 0.25 -33.26 -19.50
CA LEU A 4 -0.46 -31.99 -19.49
C LEU A 4 -1.90 -32.25 -19.03
N ASN A 5 -2.10 -32.13 -17.72
CA ASN A 5 -3.42 -32.23 -17.11
C ASN A 5 -4.15 -30.89 -17.26
N GLU A 6 -5.44 -30.92 -17.59
CA GLU A 6 -6.30 -29.73 -17.75
C GLU A 6 -6.37 -28.88 -16.47
N SER A 7 -6.15 -29.50 -15.30
CA SER A 7 -6.07 -28.78 -14.03
C SER A 7 -4.73 -28.10 -13.76
N SER A 8 -3.69 -28.38 -14.56
CA SER A 8 -2.34 -27.88 -14.33
C SER A 8 -2.23 -26.38 -14.67
N GLY A 9 -1.47 -25.63 -13.86
CA GLY A 9 -1.23 -24.21 -14.12
C GLY A 9 -0.57 -23.94 -15.48
N LEU A 10 0.24 -24.89 -15.97
CA LEU A 10 0.87 -24.80 -17.29
C LEU A 10 -0.16 -24.89 -18.43
N TYR A 11 -1.10 -25.83 -18.34
CA TYR A 11 -2.21 -25.94 -19.29
C TYR A 11 -3.05 -24.66 -19.28
N LYS A 12 -3.47 -24.20 -18.10
CA LYS A 12 -4.29 -22.98 -17.95
C LYS A 12 -3.60 -21.74 -18.51
N ALA A 13 -2.30 -21.58 -18.26
CA ALA A 13 -1.51 -20.48 -18.82
C ALA A 13 -1.47 -20.53 -20.35
N ALA A 14 -1.26 -21.71 -20.93
CA ALA A 14 -1.22 -21.88 -22.38
C ALA A 14 -2.59 -21.62 -23.04
N VAL A 15 -3.69 -22.11 -22.45
CA VAL A 15 -5.06 -21.80 -22.90
C VAL A 15 -5.37 -20.30 -22.79
N LEU A 16 -4.93 -19.65 -21.70
CA LEU A 16 -5.09 -18.21 -21.53
C LEU A 16 -4.38 -17.42 -22.64
N LEU A 17 -3.14 -17.80 -22.99
CA LEU A 17 -2.41 -17.19 -24.10
C LEU A 17 -3.10 -17.38 -25.45
N LEU A 18 -3.70 -18.55 -25.70
CA LEU A 18 -4.51 -18.77 -26.90
C LEU A 18 -5.74 -17.85 -26.92
N CYS A 19 -6.41 -17.68 -25.78
CA CYS A 19 -7.59 -16.80 -25.65
C CYS A 19 -7.25 -15.31 -25.86
N LEU A 20 -6.06 -14.88 -25.45
CA LEU A 20 -5.60 -13.49 -25.61
C LEU A 20 -5.13 -13.15 -27.03
N GLY A 21 -4.80 -14.18 -27.83
CA GLY A 21 -4.30 -14.03 -29.19
C GLY A 21 -2.82 -13.62 -29.27
N VAL A 22 -2.25 -13.78 -30.47
CA VAL A 22 -0.80 -13.68 -30.72
C VAL A 22 -0.20 -12.33 -30.29
N GLU A 23 -0.88 -11.23 -30.58
CA GLU A 23 -0.38 -9.88 -30.28
C GLU A 23 -0.22 -9.60 -28.77
N ARG A 24 -1.16 -10.08 -27.96
CA ARG A 24 -1.12 -9.87 -26.50
C ARG A 24 -0.21 -10.88 -25.84
N SER A 25 -0.29 -12.13 -26.27
CA SER A 25 0.51 -13.22 -25.74
C SER A 25 2.00 -13.03 -25.99
N SER A 26 2.40 -12.52 -27.17
CA SER A 26 3.81 -12.21 -27.46
C SER A 26 4.41 -11.19 -26.49
N LYS A 27 3.63 -10.20 -26.03
CA LYS A 27 4.07 -9.23 -25.01
C LYS A 27 4.25 -9.86 -23.64
N ILE A 28 3.40 -10.83 -23.29
CA ILE A 28 3.50 -11.56 -22.00
C ILE A 28 4.72 -12.47 -22.00
N LEU A 29 4.96 -13.19 -23.10
CA LEU A 29 6.09 -14.12 -23.23
C LEU A 29 7.45 -13.44 -23.07
N GLN A 30 7.56 -12.13 -23.36
CA GLN A 30 8.80 -11.35 -23.16
C GLN A 30 9.24 -11.24 -21.70
N TYR A 31 8.36 -11.53 -20.73
CA TYR A 31 8.67 -11.48 -19.31
C TYR A 31 9.06 -12.84 -18.71
N LEU A 32 9.03 -13.92 -19.51
CA LEU A 32 9.37 -15.27 -19.06
C LEU A 32 10.86 -15.57 -19.27
N GLY A 33 11.44 -16.37 -18.38
CA GLY A 33 12.77 -16.94 -18.60
C GLY A 33 12.76 -17.97 -19.74
N GLU A 34 13.94 -18.28 -20.30
CA GLU A 34 14.10 -19.20 -21.43
C GLU A 34 13.43 -20.57 -21.19
N SER A 35 13.71 -21.17 -20.03
CA SER A 35 13.11 -22.47 -19.66
C SER A 35 11.58 -22.44 -19.46
N GLU A 36 11.02 -21.29 -19.07
CA GLU A 36 9.58 -21.13 -18.88
C GLU A 36 8.89 -20.90 -20.21
N LEU A 37 9.51 -20.09 -21.07
CA LEU A 37 9.07 -19.84 -22.43
C LEU A 37 8.95 -21.15 -23.22
N GLU A 38 9.98 -22.00 -23.19
CA GLU A 38 9.96 -23.32 -23.87
C GLU A 38 8.81 -24.20 -23.39
N ARG A 39 8.62 -24.30 -22.07
CA ARG A 39 7.55 -25.12 -21.47
C ARG A 39 6.17 -24.62 -21.86
N VAL A 40 5.96 -23.30 -21.86
CA VAL A 40 4.69 -22.69 -22.23
C VAL A 40 4.40 -22.87 -23.72
N LEU A 41 5.39 -22.67 -24.60
CA LEU A 41 5.22 -22.85 -26.03
C LEU A 41 4.95 -24.31 -26.41
N MET A 42 5.64 -25.25 -25.75
CA MET A 42 5.37 -26.69 -25.92
C MET A 42 3.92 -27.01 -25.52
N ALA A 43 3.45 -26.51 -24.38
CA ALA A 43 2.07 -26.68 -23.96
C ALA A 43 1.06 -26.06 -24.93
N VAL A 44 1.33 -24.86 -25.47
CA VAL A 44 0.48 -24.22 -26.50
C VAL A 44 0.40 -25.08 -27.76
N SER A 45 1.50 -25.75 -28.15
CA SER A 45 1.53 -26.61 -29.33
C SER A 45 0.80 -27.94 -29.16
N GLU A 46 0.69 -28.44 -27.93
CA GLU A 46 -0.01 -29.69 -27.59
C GLU A 46 -1.53 -29.48 -27.37
N ILE A 47 -1.95 -28.24 -27.08
CA ILE A 47 -3.36 -27.91 -26.89
C ILE A 47 -4.10 -27.93 -28.22
N GLY A 48 -5.08 -28.84 -28.32
CA GLY A 48 -6.03 -28.90 -29.43
C GLY A 48 -7.20 -27.91 -29.26
N THR A 49 -8.40 -28.37 -29.62
CA THR A 49 -9.62 -27.57 -29.46
C THR A 49 -10.05 -27.48 -28.00
N VAL A 50 -10.19 -26.27 -27.49
CA VAL A 50 -10.68 -26.01 -26.13
C VAL A 50 -12.15 -25.57 -26.18
N SER A 51 -12.99 -26.15 -25.32
CA SER A 51 -14.41 -25.83 -25.25
C SER A 51 -14.64 -24.36 -24.84
N GLN A 52 -15.80 -23.78 -25.22
CA GLN A 52 -16.12 -22.41 -24.80
C GLN A 52 -16.22 -22.27 -23.28
N GLU A 53 -16.76 -23.29 -22.62
CA GLU A 53 -16.91 -23.35 -21.16
C GLU A 53 -15.54 -23.31 -20.47
N THR A 54 -14.61 -24.19 -20.85
CA THR A 54 -13.25 -24.24 -20.30
C THR A 54 -12.50 -22.92 -20.50
N ARG A 55 -12.63 -22.28 -21.68
CA ARG A 55 -12.03 -20.95 -21.90
C ARG A 55 -12.61 -19.89 -20.98
N ALA A 56 -13.93 -19.91 -20.75
CA ALA A 56 -14.60 -18.95 -19.88
C ALA A 56 -14.17 -19.14 -18.42
N GLU A 57 -14.09 -20.38 -17.95
CA GLU A 57 -13.61 -20.72 -16.60
C GLU A 57 -12.17 -20.24 -16.38
N ILE A 58 -11.25 -20.54 -17.31
CA ILE A 58 -9.84 -20.13 -17.20
C ILE A 58 -9.70 -18.61 -17.23
N MET A 59 -10.48 -17.91 -18.07
CA MET A 59 -10.49 -16.44 -18.10
C MET A 59 -11.02 -15.84 -16.80
N GLN A 60 -12.07 -16.42 -16.21
CA GLN A 60 -12.61 -15.98 -14.92
C GLN A 60 -11.61 -16.22 -13.78
N GLU A 61 -10.97 -17.39 -13.75
CA GLU A 61 -9.93 -17.71 -12.77
C GLU A 61 -8.74 -16.75 -12.90
N ALA A 62 -8.25 -16.50 -14.12
CA ALA A 62 -7.17 -15.54 -14.36
C ALA A 62 -7.55 -14.13 -13.93
N LEU A 63 -8.79 -13.69 -14.21
CA LEU A 63 -9.29 -12.39 -13.76
C LEU A 63 -9.35 -12.33 -12.23
N ALA A 64 -9.88 -13.35 -11.57
CA ALA A 64 -9.96 -13.43 -10.11
C ALA A 64 -8.56 -13.39 -9.47
N LEU A 65 -7.58 -14.12 -10.02
CA LEU A 65 -6.19 -14.07 -9.57
C LEU A 65 -5.55 -12.70 -9.80
N SER A 66 -5.84 -12.06 -10.94
CA SER A 66 -5.37 -10.70 -11.22
C SER A 66 -5.96 -9.68 -10.25
N MET A 67 -7.23 -9.86 -9.84
CA MET A 67 -7.92 -9.02 -8.87
C MET A 67 -7.47 -9.29 -7.44
N ALA A 68 -7.22 -10.55 -7.07
CA ALA A 68 -6.63 -10.90 -5.79
C ALA A 68 -5.21 -10.30 -5.65
N SER A 69 -4.46 -10.27 -6.75
CA SER A 69 -3.18 -9.57 -6.85
C SER A 69 -3.37 -8.04 -6.89
N ALA A 70 -4.47 -7.55 -7.46
CA ALA A 70 -4.84 -6.13 -7.45
C ALA A 70 -5.46 -5.67 -6.12
N ASN A 71 -5.80 -6.56 -5.19
CA ASN A 71 -6.05 -6.19 -3.80
C ASN A 71 -4.75 -5.79 -3.08
N LEU A 72 -3.57 -6.03 -3.69
CA LEU A 72 -2.31 -5.35 -3.34
C LEU A 72 -2.16 -4.00 -4.07
N MET A 73 -2.94 -3.73 -5.11
CA MET A 73 -3.09 -2.42 -5.76
C MET A 73 -4.15 -1.58 -5.04
N MET A 74 -4.00 -1.42 -3.72
CA MET A 74 -4.58 -0.24 -3.08
C MET A 74 -3.90 0.98 -3.70
N GLY A 75 -4.68 1.96 -4.14
CA GLY A 75 -4.16 3.28 -4.50
C GLY A 75 -3.26 3.76 -3.37
N GLY A 76 -1.96 3.85 -3.66
CA GLY A 76 -0.92 4.15 -2.70
C GLY A 76 0.13 5.06 -3.32
N VAL A 77 1.03 5.57 -2.48
CA VAL A 77 2.04 6.57 -2.87
C VAL A 77 2.82 6.13 -4.12
N GLU A 78 3.11 4.84 -4.27
CA GLU A 78 3.90 4.31 -5.38
C GLU A 78 3.13 4.27 -6.71
N TYR A 79 1.84 3.92 -6.71
CA TYR A 79 1.00 3.99 -7.91
C TYR A 79 0.81 5.44 -8.35
N SER A 80 0.52 6.33 -7.40
CA SER A 80 0.43 7.78 -7.64
C SER A 80 1.77 8.34 -8.15
N ARG A 81 2.90 7.84 -7.65
CA ARG A 81 4.25 8.21 -8.11
C ARG A 81 4.46 7.86 -9.56
N GLN A 82 4.16 6.62 -9.95
CA GLN A 82 4.32 6.17 -11.33
C GLN A 82 3.35 6.89 -12.28
N LEU A 83 2.13 7.16 -11.83
CA LEU A 83 1.12 7.90 -12.58
C LEU A 83 1.56 9.35 -12.83
N LEU A 84 2.00 10.06 -11.79
CA LEU A 84 2.48 11.44 -11.89
C LEU A 84 3.77 11.54 -12.71
N ALA A 85 4.72 10.62 -12.53
CA ALA A 85 5.95 10.60 -13.31
C ALA A 85 5.68 10.47 -14.81
N ARG A 86 4.66 9.68 -15.20
CA ARG A 86 4.23 9.55 -16.61
C ARG A 86 3.42 10.74 -17.12
N ALA A 87 2.62 11.38 -16.27
CA ALA A 87 1.74 12.48 -16.69
C ALA A 87 2.47 13.83 -16.81
N VAL A 88 3.39 14.14 -15.89
CA VAL A 88 4.03 15.47 -15.78
C VAL A 88 5.57 15.43 -15.79
N GLY A 89 6.15 14.24 -15.94
CA GLY A 89 7.58 14.00 -15.86
C GLY A 89 8.07 13.75 -14.42
N PRO A 90 9.21 13.06 -14.25
CA PRO A 90 9.65 12.52 -12.95
C PRO A 90 9.96 13.60 -11.90
N ARG A 91 10.55 14.74 -12.30
CA ARG A 91 10.85 15.87 -11.39
C ARG A 91 9.57 16.51 -10.84
N ARG A 92 8.67 16.94 -11.73
CA ARG A 92 7.43 17.63 -11.36
C ARG A 92 6.47 16.70 -10.62
N GLY A 93 6.47 15.41 -10.95
CA GLY A 93 5.72 14.38 -10.24
C GLY A 93 6.20 14.19 -8.80
N ALA A 94 7.51 14.18 -8.56
CA ALA A 94 8.09 14.09 -7.22
C ALA A 94 7.72 15.31 -6.35
N GLU A 95 7.80 16.52 -6.90
CA GLU A 95 7.41 17.76 -6.18
C GLU A 95 5.93 17.77 -5.78
N ILE A 96 5.04 17.27 -6.66
CA ILE A 96 3.61 17.19 -6.37
C ILE A 96 3.34 16.17 -5.26
N LEU A 97 4.00 15.01 -5.31
CA LEU A 97 3.88 14.01 -4.24
C LEU A 97 4.37 14.54 -2.90
N GLU A 98 5.51 15.23 -2.89
CA GLU A 98 6.08 15.80 -1.66
C GLU A 98 5.14 16.81 -1.02
N ARG A 99 4.53 17.69 -1.82
CA ARG A 99 3.48 18.61 -1.35
C ARG A 99 2.24 17.90 -0.81
N ILE A 100 1.77 16.85 -1.50
CA ILE A 100 0.60 16.08 -1.05
C ILE A 100 0.92 15.37 0.27
N SER A 101 2.08 14.72 0.37
CA SER A 101 2.52 14.05 1.60
C SER A 101 2.69 15.03 2.77
N ALA A 102 3.25 16.23 2.52
CA ALA A 102 3.33 17.28 3.53
C ALA A 102 1.93 17.74 3.98
N SER A 103 0.98 17.90 3.06
CA SER A 103 -0.41 18.24 3.42
C SER A 103 -1.12 17.15 4.21
N GLN A 104 -0.78 15.88 3.97
CA GLN A 104 -1.37 14.74 4.65
C GLN A 104 -0.79 14.57 6.07
N GLN A 105 0.52 14.79 6.25
CA GLN A 105 1.13 14.92 7.59
C GLN A 105 0.54 16.07 8.39
N LEU A 106 0.20 17.18 7.70
CA LEU A 106 -0.52 18.28 8.32
C LEU A 106 -1.98 17.93 8.64
N SER A 107 -2.58 16.87 8.10
CA SER A 107 -3.97 16.49 8.41
C SER A 107 -4.14 15.47 9.54
N SER A 108 -3.04 14.87 10.01
CA SER A 108 -3.09 13.93 11.13
C SER A 108 -3.38 14.66 12.44
N PHE A 109 -4.27 14.09 13.24
CA PHE A 109 -4.71 14.61 14.53
C PHE A 109 -5.43 15.97 14.44
N GLU A 110 -6.04 16.30 13.30
CA GLU A 110 -6.81 17.54 13.10
C GLU A 110 -7.89 17.75 14.17
N ILE A 111 -8.53 16.66 14.63
CA ILE A 111 -9.54 16.71 15.70
C ILE A 111 -8.94 17.27 17.00
N LEU A 112 -7.69 16.92 17.32
CA LEU A 112 -7.02 17.37 18.54
C LEU A 112 -6.60 18.84 18.45
N ARG A 113 -6.46 19.40 17.25
CA ARG A 113 -6.07 20.82 17.05
C ARG A 113 -7.15 21.82 17.42
N SER A 114 -8.41 21.38 17.40
CA SER A 114 -9.58 22.22 17.73
C SER A 114 -10.18 21.90 19.11
N ALA A 115 -9.64 20.89 19.79
CA ALA A 115 -10.09 20.45 21.10
C ALA A 115 -9.44 21.26 22.24
N ASP A 116 -10.10 21.29 23.39
CA ASP A 116 -9.55 21.91 24.60
C ASP A 116 -8.31 21.14 25.10
N PRO A 117 -7.17 21.82 25.39
CA PRO A 117 -5.92 21.16 25.78
C PRO A 117 -6.03 20.23 26.99
N ALA A 118 -6.88 20.56 27.97
CA ALA A 118 -7.07 19.71 29.15
C ALA A 118 -7.85 18.44 28.81
N GLN A 119 -8.81 18.51 27.89
CA GLN A 119 -9.52 17.33 27.38
C GLN A 119 -8.58 16.41 26.59
N VAL A 120 -7.74 16.98 25.73
CA VAL A 120 -6.74 16.21 24.99
C VAL A 120 -5.75 15.54 25.93
N ALA A 121 -5.29 16.25 26.97
CA ALA A 121 -4.40 15.68 27.97
C ALA A 121 -5.05 14.50 28.72
N ASN A 122 -6.32 14.61 29.10
CA ASN A 122 -7.05 13.51 29.75
C ASN A 122 -7.19 12.28 28.84
N LEU A 123 -7.46 12.50 27.55
CA LEU A 123 -7.51 11.42 26.56
C LEU A 123 -6.16 10.71 26.42
N LEU A 124 -5.08 11.47 26.40
CA LEU A 124 -3.72 10.94 26.22
C LEU A 124 -3.10 10.37 27.50
N ALA A 125 -3.66 10.65 28.68
CA ALA A 125 -3.06 10.27 29.96
C ALA A 125 -2.99 8.74 30.18
N GLU A 126 -3.87 7.97 29.53
CA GLU A 126 -3.87 6.51 29.58
C GLU A 126 -3.01 5.85 28.49
N GLU A 127 -2.50 6.65 27.54
CA GLU A 127 -1.68 6.16 26.43
C GLU A 127 -0.22 5.94 26.81
N HIS A 128 0.46 5.07 26.06
CA HIS A 128 1.88 4.86 26.26
C HIS A 128 2.66 6.16 25.94
N PRO A 129 3.68 6.57 26.72
CA PRO A 129 4.35 7.86 26.53
C PRO A 129 5.05 8.02 25.18
N GLN A 130 5.32 6.93 24.44
CA GLN A 130 5.72 7.00 23.03
C GLN A 130 4.60 7.46 22.09
N THR A 131 3.38 7.00 22.32
CA THR A 131 2.18 7.42 21.57
C THR A 131 1.92 8.90 21.81
N ILE A 132 1.96 9.34 23.07
CA ILE A 132 1.79 10.75 23.45
C ILE A 132 2.85 11.62 22.76
N ALA A 133 4.13 11.22 22.81
CA ALA A 133 5.22 11.95 22.15
C ALA A 133 5.02 12.05 20.63
N LEU A 134 4.51 10.98 20.00
CA LEU A 134 4.19 11.01 18.58
C LEU A 134 3.06 12.00 18.29
N VAL A 135 1.95 11.92 19.02
CA VAL A 135 0.82 12.85 18.82
C VAL A 135 1.28 14.30 18.96
N LEU A 136 2.00 14.63 20.04
CA LEU A 136 2.48 15.98 20.29
C LEU A 136 3.46 16.49 19.21
N SER A 137 4.25 15.61 18.60
CA SER A 137 5.17 16.00 17.51
C SER A 137 4.48 16.43 16.21
N TYR A 138 3.18 16.12 16.06
CA TYR A 138 2.35 16.50 14.91
C TYR A 138 1.44 17.71 15.18
N LEU A 139 1.50 18.27 16.39
CA LEU A 139 0.76 19.48 16.79
C LEU A 139 1.67 20.71 16.74
N GLU A 140 1.04 21.89 16.66
CA GLU A 140 1.78 23.16 16.80
C GLU A 140 2.44 23.23 18.19
N ALA A 141 3.68 23.73 18.24
CA ALA A 141 4.48 23.75 19.46
C ALA A 141 3.77 24.38 20.66
N LYS A 142 2.96 25.42 20.42
CA LYS A 142 2.16 26.08 21.47
C LYS A 142 1.10 25.14 22.04
N LEU A 143 0.29 24.53 21.17
CA LEU A 143 -0.77 23.61 21.59
C LEU A 143 -0.18 22.37 22.28
N ALA A 144 0.92 21.82 21.75
CA ALA A 144 1.61 20.69 22.35
C ALA A 144 2.13 21.02 23.76
N ALA A 145 2.68 22.22 23.95
CA ALA A 145 3.12 22.69 25.27
C ALA A 145 1.94 22.84 26.23
N ASP A 146 0.82 23.44 25.78
CA ASP A 146 -0.38 23.62 26.59
C ASP A 146 -0.94 22.26 27.06
N ILE A 147 -1.07 21.28 26.16
CA ILE A 147 -1.47 19.90 26.50
C ILE A 147 -0.48 19.29 27.50
N MET A 148 0.82 19.51 27.31
CA MET A 148 1.86 18.94 28.15
C MET A 148 1.76 19.39 29.61
N THR A 149 1.33 20.63 29.85
CA THR A 149 1.14 21.14 31.23
C THR A 149 0.02 20.44 32.00
N HIS A 150 -0.92 19.80 31.30
CA HIS A 150 -2.05 19.09 31.89
C HIS A 150 -1.79 17.60 32.12
N LEU A 151 -0.67 17.03 31.64
CA LEU A 151 -0.32 15.63 31.91
C LEU A 151 0.30 15.44 33.29
N PRO A 152 0.24 14.21 33.87
CA PRO A 152 0.96 13.85 35.08
C PRO A 152 2.47 14.17 35.01
N PRO A 153 3.11 14.65 36.09
CA PRO A 153 4.52 15.04 36.09
C PRO A 153 5.47 13.95 35.58
N GLU A 154 5.19 12.69 35.90
CA GLU A 154 5.99 11.54 35.48
C GLU A 154 5.94 11.36 33.96
N LEU A 155 4.75 11.51 33.36
CA LEU A 155 4.56 11.45 31.92
C LEU A 155 5.19 12.66 31.21
N GLN A 156 5.13 13.86 31.78
CA GLN A 156 5.77 15.05 31.21
C GLN A 156 7.26 14.81 30.95
N VAL A 157 7.97 14.24 31.94
CA VAL A 157 9.40 13.94 31.82
C VAL A 157 9.67 12.89 30.75
N GLU A 158 8.90 11.81 30.75
CA GLU A 158 9.08 10.69 29.81
C GLU A 158 8.76 11.06 28.35
N VAL A 159 7.71 11.85 28.15
CA VAL A 159 7.27 12.33 26.84
C VAL A 159 8.25 13.35 26.28
N THR A 160 8.72 14.29 27.11
CA THR A 160 9.73 15.28 26.71
C THR A 160 11.04 14.62 26.26
N LEU A 161 11.50 13.62 27.02
CA LEU A 161 12.72 12.87 26.67
C LEU A 161 12.58 12.13 25.33
N ARG A 162 11.38 11.59 25.04
CA ARG A 162 11.09 10.93 23.77
C ARG A 162 11.02 11.93 22.62
N LEU A 163 10.31 13.04 22.78
CA LEU A 163 10.27 14.11 21.78
C LEU A 163 11.68 14.56 21.39
N ALA A 164 12.60 14.69 22.35
CA ALA A 164 13.98 15.10 22.11
C ALA A 164 14.82 14.03 21.37
N LYS A 165 14.48 12.75 21.49
CA LYS A 165 15.22 11.61 20.92
C LYS A 165 14.55 10.99 19.70
N MET A 166 13.31 11.39 19.41
CA MET A 166 12.52 10.80 18.36
C MET A 166 13.09 11.15 16.99
N ASP A 167 13.36 10.10 16.22
CA ASP A 167 13.72 10.19 14.81
C ASP A 167 12.45 10.11 13.94
N ARG A 168 12.61 10.14 12.62
CA ARG A 168 11.50 10.07 11.66
C ARG A 168 10.63 8.82 11.91
N VAL A 169 9.34 9.02 12.18
CA VAL A 169 8.35 7.95 12.34
C VAL A 169 7.65 7.66 11.00
N SER A 170 7.43 6.38 10.71
CA SER A 170 6.76 5.95 9.48
C SER A 170 5.30 6.43 9.45
N PRO A 171 4.83 7.03 8.34
CA PRO A 171 3.44 7.49 8.21
C PRO A 171 2.39 6.41 8.52
N ASN A 172 2.67 5.15 8.20
CA ASN A 172 1.76 4.03 8.47
C ASN A 172 1.50 3.83 9.98
N VAL A 173 2.48 4.17 10.84
CA VAL A 173 2.34 4.06 12.30
C VAL A 173 1.46 5.19 12.83
N VAL A 174 1.57 6.38 12.25
CA VAL A 174 0.74 7.54 12.58
C VAL A 174 -0.73 7.27 12.28
N ASP A 175 -1.03 6.71 11.09
CA ASP A 175 -2.39 6.35 10.68
C ASP A 175 -3.06 5.31 11.60
N VAL A 176 -2.28 4.41 12.18
CA VAL A 176 -2.79 3.40 13.13
C VAL A 176 -3.14 4.05 14.46
N ILE A 177 -2.27 4.94 14.94
CA ILE A 177 -2.48 5.65 16.21
C ILE A 177 -3.66 6.63 16.09
N GLU A 178 -3.76 7.37 14.99
CA GLU A 178 -4.87 8.29 14.75
C GLU A 178 -6.24 7.58 14.70
N ARG A 179 -6.29 6.34 14.19
CA ARG A 179 -7.52 5.53 14.22
C ARG A 179 -7.90 5.04 15.61
N GLY A 180 -6.92 4.82 16.49
CA GLY A 180 -7.18 4.43 17.88
C GLY A 180 -7.72 5.56 18.75
N LEU A 181 -7.46 6.81 18.37
CA LEU A 181 -7.91 8.02 19.07
C LEU A 181 -9.26 8.57 18.56
N LYS A 182 -9.82 8.01 17.48
CA LYS A 182 -11.15 8.34 16.94
C LYS A 182 -12.22 7.44 17.54
#